data_AF-A0A957IVQ0-F1
#
_entry.id   AF-A0A957IVQ0-F1
#
_cell.length_a   1.000
_cell.length_b   1.000
_cell.length_c   1.000
_cell.angle_alpha   90.00
_cell.angle_beta   90.00
_cell.angle_gamma   90.00
#
_symmetry.space_group_name_H-M   'P 1'
#
loop_
_entity.id
_entity.type
_entity.pdbx_description
1 polymer ?
#
loop_
_entity_poly.entity_id
_entity_poly.type
_entity_poly.pdbx_seq_one_letter_code
_entity_poly.pdbx_strand_id
1 'polypeptide(L)' 'MRKFSHDSPDVIRDILRDSNYSLMLFSDAEIDALRQRITSKVVKGQTRYYVNCLVRNRDIAIKP' A
#
# COMPACT_ATOMS: atom_id res chain seq x y z
N MET A 1 10.69 -0.33 27.35
CA MET A 1 10.64 -1.53 26.48
C MET A 1 9.33 -1.55 25.70
N ARG A 2 9.31 -1.20 24.41
CA ARG A 2 8.26 -1.69 23.49
C ARG A 2 8.95 -2.07 22.18
N LYS A 3 8.61 -3.27 21.75
CA LYS A 3 9.35 -4.08 20.77
C LYS A 3 9.26 -3.45 19.38
N PHE A 4 10.41 -3.33 18.73
CA PHE A 4 10.46 -3.24 17.27
C PHE A 4 10.11 -4.63 16.75
N SER A 5 8.84 -4.83 16.37
CA SER A 5 8.47 -6.01 15.59
C SER A 5 8.95 -5.76 14.16
N HIS A 6 10.01 -6.48 13.82
CA HIS A 6 10.48 -6.71 12.46
C HIS A 6 9.38 -7.52 11.75
N ASP A 7 8.50 -6.82 11.05
CA ASP A 7 7.36 -7.41 10.35
C ASP A 7 7.47 -7.04 8.88
N SER A 8 7.17 -7.99 8.01
CA SER A 8 7.32 -8.04 6.55
C SER A 8 7.16 -6.69 5.82
N PRO A 9 7.74 -6.51 4.62
CA PRO A 9 7.58 -5.28 3.85
C PRO A 9 6.10 -5.07 3.51
N ASP A 10 5.40 -4.33 4.37
CA ASP A 10 4.03 -3.91 4.14
C ASP A 10 4.06 -2.98 2.95
N VAL A 11 3.37 -3.37 1.87
CA VAL A 11 3.30 -2.59 0.65
C VAL A 11 2.88 -1.15 0.92
N ILE A 12 2.04 -0.90 1.93
CA ILE A 12 1.61 0.46 2.28
C ILE A 12 2.78 1.28 2.85
N ARG A 13 3.67 0.67 3.63
CA ARG A 13 4.89 1.36 4.11
C ARG A 13 5.80 1.73 2.95
N ASP A 14 5.91 0.88 1.94
CA ASP A 14 6.68 1.21 0.74
C ASP A 14 6.03 2.31 -0.08
N ILE A 15 4.70 2.29 -0.22
CA ILE A 15 3.94 3.34 -0.93
C ILE A 15 4.04 4.70 -0.23
N LEU A 16 4.00 4.71 1.10
CA LEU A 16 4.05 5.95 1.88
C LEU A 16 5.49 6.41 2.18
N ARG A 17 6.52 5.60 1.87
CA ARG A 17 7.91 5.86 2.22
C ARG A 17 8.39 7.24 1.79
N ASP A 18 8.04 7.63 0.56
CA ASP A 18 8.43 8.91 -0.04
C ASP A 18 7.32 9.97 0.06
N SER A 19 6.21 9.62 0.72
CA SER A 19 5.14 10.55 1.06
C SER A 19 5.43 11.19 2.42
N ASN A 20 5.13 12.48 2.58
CA ASN A 20 5.19 13.14 3.89
C ASN A 20 4.03 12.70 4.83
N TYR A 21 3.36 11.59 4.54
CA TYR A 21 2.23 11.06 5.31
C TYR A 21 2.68 9.92 6.23
N SER A 22 2.28 9.99 7.50
CA SER A 22 2.49 8.93 8.48
C SER A 22 1.30 7.97 8.50
N LEU A 23 1.57 6.67 8.66
CA LEU A 23 0.53 5.66 8.90
C LEU A 23 -0.30 5.94 10.17
N MET A 24 0.26 6.67 11.14
CA MET A 24 -0.46 7.06 12.36
C MET A 24 -1.65 7.99 12.11
N LEU A 25 -1.76 8.56 10.91
CA LEU A 25 -2.89 9.41 10.52
C LEU A 25 -4.15 8.59 10.18
N PHE A 26 -4.01 7.27 10.04
CA PHE A 26 -5.10 6.37 9.64
C PHE A 26 -5.39 5.39 10.77
N SER A 27 -6.66 5.03 10.92
CA SER A 27 -7.08 3.95 11.79
C SER A 27 -6.69 2.59 11.19
N ASP A 28 -6.55 1.57 12.05
CA ASP A 28 -6.24 0.20 11.59
C ASP A 28 -7.28 -0.31 10.58
N ALA A 29 -8.56 0.04 10.77
CA ALA A 29 -9.64 -0.32 9.86
C ALA A 29 -9.49 0.33 8.47
N GLU A 30 -9.03 1.58 8.40
CA GLU A 30 -8.77 2.26 7.12
C GLU A 30 -7.55 1.67 6.42
N ILE A 31 -6.51 1.32 7.17
CA ILE A 31 -5.32 0.65 6.65
C ILE A 31 -5.71 -0.72 6.07
N ASP A 32 -6.51 -1.51 6.80
CA ASP A 32 -6.98 -2.82 6.34
C ASP A 32 -7.90 -2.72 5.12
N ALA A 33 -8.81 -1.75 5.11
CA ALA A 33 -9.64 -1.47 3.94
C ALA A 33 -8.79 -1.10 2.72
N LEU A 34 -7.70 -0.35 2.91
CA LEU A 34 -6.76 -0.04 1.82
C LEU A 34 -6.02 -1.29 1.34
N ARG A 35 -5.54 -2.15 2.25
CA ARG A 35 -4.85 -3.41 1.90
C ARG A 35 -5.73 -4.29 1.01
N GLN A 36 -7.01 -4.43 1.34
CA GLN A 36 -7.96 -5.24 0.56
C GLN A 36 -8.21 -4.69 -0.85
N ARG A 37 -7.97 -3.40 -1.07
CA ARG A 37 -8.14 -2.75 -2.38
C ARG A 37 -6.90 -2.83 -3.26
N ILE A 38 -5.73 -3.13 -2.67
CA ILE A 38 -4.49 -3.29 -3.42
C ILE A 38 -4.49 -4.68 -4.06
N THR A 39 -4.22 -4.71 -5.35
CA THR A 39 -4.10 -5.94 -6.13
C THR A 39 -2.69 -6.08 -6.68
N SER A 40 -2.16 -7.30 -6.71
CA SER A 40 -0.87 -7.61 -7.32
C SER A 40 -1.05 -8.24 -8.70
N LYS A 41 -0.21 -7.84 -9.66
CA LYS A 41 -0.16 -8.42 -11.01
C LYS A 41 1.29 -8.64 -11.40
N VAL A 42 1.60 -9.80 -11.99
CA VAL A 42 2.93 -10.06 -12.54
C VAL A 42 3.01 -9.48 -13.94
N VAL A 43 3.92 -8.53 -14.15
CA VAL A 43 4.13 -7.84 -15.43
C VAL A 43 5.61 -7.93 -15.78
N LYS A 44 5.93 -8.55 -16.93
CA LYS A 44 7.32 -8.76 -17.38
C LYS A 44 8.22 -9.44 -16.32
N GLY A 45 7.66 -10.41 -15.58
CA GLY A 45 8.36 -11.13 -14.52
C GLY A 45 8.50 -10.36 -13.19
N GLN A 46 7.95 -9.14 -13.08
CA GLN A 46 7.97 -8.36 -11.85
C GLN A 46 6.57 -8.22 -11.26
N THR A 47 6.43 -8.41 -9.95
CA THR A 47 5.18 -8.13 -9.24
C THR A 47 4.97 -6.62 -9.15
N ARG A 48 3.85 -6.14 -9.68
CA ARG A 48 3.43 -4.74 -9.59
C ARG A 48 2.11 -4.65 -8.82
N TYR A 49 2.01 -3.62 -7.98
CA TYR A 49 0.80 -3.35 -7.21
C TYR A 49 -0.07 -2.31 -7.92
N TYR A 50 -1.38 -2.52 -7.83
CA TYR A 50 -2.39 -1.68 -8.46
C TYR A 50 -3.50 -1.36 -7.46
N VAL A 51 -4.11 -0.20 -7.60
CA VAL A 51 -5.31 0.20 -6.87
C VAL A 51 -6.35 0.72 -7.85
N ASN A 52 -7.63 0.47 -7.58
CA ASN A 52 -8.70 1.05 -8.36
C ASN A 52 -8.84 2.55 -8.04
N CYS A 53 -8.61 3.39 -9.05
CA CYS A 53 -8.82 4.83 -8.95
C CYS A 53 -10.26 5.16 -9.31
N LEU A 54 -11.05 5.53 -8.31
CA LEU A 54 -12.48 5.84 -8.46
C LEU A 54 -12.72 7.02 -9.44
N VAL A 55 -11.83 8.02 -9.44
CA VAL A 55 -11.94 9.20 -10.33
C VAL A 55 -11.77 8.84 -11.80
N ARG A 56 -10.90 7.85 -12.10
CA ARG A 56 -10.59 7.43 -13.48
C ARG A 56 -11.24 6.11 -13.88
N ASN A 57 -12.01 5.50 -12.97
CA ASN A 57 -12.65 4.20 -13.09
C ASN A 57 -11.74 3.12 -13.71
N ARG A 58 -10.49 3.04 -13.27
CA ARG A 58 -9.50 2.06 -13.76
C ARG A 58 -8.46 1.73 -12.71
N ASP A 59 -7.83 0.58 -12.88
CA ASP A 59 -6.66 0.19 -12.09
C ASP A 59 -5.46 1.07 -12.45
N ILE A 60 -4.83 1.65 -11.43
CA ILE A 60 -3.61 2.46 -11.57
C ILE A 60 -2.49 1.75 -10.82
N ALA A 61 -1.32 1.65 -11.46
CA ALA A 61 -0.13 1.10 -10.82
C ALA A 61 0.31 2.03 -9.68
N ILE A 62 0.52 1.45 -8.51
CA ILE A 62 1.07 2.19 -7.37
C ILE A 62 2.56 2.34 -7.59
N LYS A 63 3.02 3.58 -7.58
CA LYS A 63 4.43 3.93 -7.62
C LYS A 63 4.74 4.58 -6.26
N PRO A 64 5.74 4.10 -5.53
CA PRO A 64 6.27 4.84 -4.38
C PRO A 64 6.77 6.21 -4.84
#